data_AF-A0A662Q9F5-F1
#
_entry.id   AF-A0A662Q9F5-F1
#
_cell.length_a   1.000
_cell.length_b   1.000
_cell.length_c   1.000
_cell.angle_alpha   90.00
_cell.angle_beta   90.00
_cell.angle_gamma   90.00
#
_symmetry.space_group_name_H-M   'P 1'
#
loop_
_entity.id
_entity.type
_entity.pdbx_description
1 polymer ?
#
loop_
_entity_poly.entity_id
_entity_poly.type
_entity_poly.pdbx_seq_one_letter_code
_entity_poly.pdbx_strand_id
1 'polypeptide(L)' 'MPARERACRNCRRLTTKNTCENCGSSNLTTNFAGLIIVFDEEKSEIAKELGLKKGAYAIKVA' A
#
# COMPACT_ATOMS: atom_id res chain seq x y z
N MET A 1 5.18 -5.21 20.40
CA MET A 1 4.34 -4.19 19.75
C MET A 1 4.54 -4.36 18.24
N PRO A 2 3.57 -4.84 17.46
CA PRO A 2 3.81 -5.06 16.04
C PRO A 2 4.14 -3.72 15.37
N ALA A 3 5.14 -3.73 14.50
CA ALA A 3 5.58 -2.56 13.75
C ALA A 3 4.35 -1.93 13.08
N ARG A 4 4.05 -0.65 13.38
CA ARG A 4 2.87 0.05 12.83
C ARG A 4 3.07 0.22 11.33
N GLU A 5 2.48 -0.68 10.55
CA GLU A 5 2.31 -0.50 9.11
C GLU A 5 1.50 0.79 8.90
N ARG A 6 1.92 1.60 7.94
CA ARG A 6 1.29 2.86 7.59
C ARG A 6 0.91 2.81 6.11
N ALA A 7 -0.31 3.20 5.79
CA ALA A 7 -0.77 3.33 4.43
C ALA A 7 -0.43 4.72 3.90
N CYS A 8 0.11 4.80 2.70
CA CYS A 8 0.24 6.06 1.98
C CYS A 8 -1.13 6.53 1.51
N ARG A 9 -1.52 7.77 1.85
CA ARG A 9 -2.77 8.36 1.37
C ARG A 9 -2.82 8.57 -0.15
N ASN A 10 -1.65 8.68 -0.77
CA ASN A 10 -1.54 9.01 -2.19
C ASN A 10 -1.59 7.76 -3.08
N CYS A 11 -0.78 6.75 -2.77
CA CYS A 11 -0.67 5.53 -3.57
C CYS A 11 -1.22 4.27 -2.87
N ARG A 12 -1.81 4.41 -1.68
CA ARG A 12 -2.39 3.33 -0.88
C ARG A 12 -1.42 2.22 -0.44
N ARG A 13 -0.13 2.34 -0.79
CA ARG A 13 0.88 1.34 -0.42
C ARG A 13 1.15 1.34 1.08
N LEU A 14 1.29 0.16 1.65
CA LEU A 14 1.71 -0.03 3.03
C LEU A 14 3.23 0.02 3.12
N THR A 15 3.71 0.80 4.08
CA THR A 15 5.12 0.93 4.41
C THR A 15 5.29 1.02 5.91
N THR A 16 6.41 0.51 6.41
CA THR A 16 6.85 0.68 7.80
C THR A 16 7.80 1.87 7.96
N LYS A 17 8.19 2.51 6.85
CA LYS A 17 9.09 3.67 6.83
C LYS A 17 8.32 4.98 6.99
N ASN A 18 9.04 6.08 7.22
CA ASN A 18 8.47 7.42 7.30
C ASN A 18 8.13 8.04 5.94
N THR A 19 8.60 7.42 4.85
CA THR A 19 8.38 7.90 3.48
C THR A 19 7.93 6.72 2.62
N CYS A 20 6.97 6.97 1.74
CA CYS A 20 6.52 5.97 0.79
C CYS A 20 7.58 5.75 -0.30
N GLU A 21 8.03 4.52 -0.47
CA GLU A 21 9.04 4.15 -1.49
C GLU A 21 8.47 4.18 -2.92
N ASN A 22 7.15 4.14 -3.06
CA ASN A 22 6.50 4.09 -4.36
C ASN A 22 6.21 5.48 -4.94
N CYS A 23 5.93 6.48 -4.09
CA CYS A 23 5.59 7.84 -4.54
C CYS A 23 6.40 8.96 -3.88
N GLY A 24 7.30 8.65 -2.94
CA GLY A 24 8.11 9.64 -2.23
C GLY A 24 7.34 10.48 -1.20
N SER A 25 6.03 10.26 -1.01
CA SER A 25 5.23 11.05 -0.08
C SER A 25 5.45 10.62 1.38
N SER A 26 5.52 11.60 2.27
CA SER A 26 5.50 11.44 3.74
C SER A 26 4.08 11.43 4.32
N ASN A 27 3.04 11.56 3.49
CA ASN A 27 1.63 11.50 3.90
C ASN A 27 1.18 10.05 4.15
N LEU A 28 1.54 9.54 5.33
CA LEU A 28 1.26 8.19 5.80
C LEU A 28 0.28 8.20 6.96
N THR A 29 -0.75 7.35 6.90
CA THR A 29 -1.74 7.17 7.96
C THR A 29 -1.65 5.75 8.52
N THR A 30 -1.90 5.59 9.82
CA THR A 30 -2.07 4.27 10.44
C THR A 30 -3.52 3.81 10.43
N ASN A 31 -4.46 4.70 10.07
CA ASN A 31 -5.87 4.37 9.99
C ASN A 31 -6.23 4.00 8.56
N PHE A 32 -6.16 2.71 8.26
CA PHE A 32 -6.55 2.15 6.99
C PHE A 32 -7.32 0.85 7.22
N ALA A 33 -8.18 0.49 6.27
CA ALA A 33 -8.98 -0.72 6.33
C ALA A 33 -8.92 -1.47 5.01
N GLY A 34 -8.88 -2.81 5.09
CA GLY A 34 -8.69 -3.69 3.95
C GLY A 34 -7.22 -3.77 3.52
N LEU A 35 -6.77 -4.99 3.24
CA LEU A 35 -5.40 -5.32 2.87
C LEU A 35 -5.41 -6.08 1.55
N ILE A 36 -4.61 -5.61 0.60
CA ILE A 36 -4.35 -6.29 -0.67
C ILE A 36 -2.86 -6.60 -0.71
N ILE A 37 -2.50 -7.86 -0.92
CA ILE A 37 -1.11 -8.26 -1.13
C ILE A 37 -0.99 -8.76 -2.56
N VAL A 38 -0.27 -7.99 -3.37
CA VAL A 38 0.06 -8.37 -4.75
C VAL A 38 1.37 -9.14 -4.72
N PHE A 39 1.30 -10.45 -4.95
CA PHE A 39 2.48 -11.32 -5.08
C PHE A 39 3.16 -11.18 -6.43
N ASP A 40 2.34 -11.10 -7.49
CA ASP A 40 2.75 -11.11 -8.89
C ASP A 40 1.82 -10.18 -9.67
N GLU A 41 2.39 -9.13 -10.27
CA GLU A 41 1.63 -8.13 -11.02
C GLU A 41 1.20 -8.62 -12.41
N GLU A 42 1.94 -9.58 -12.99
CA GLU A 42 1.66 -10.10 -14.33
C GLU A 42 0.58 -11.19 -14.31
N LYS A 43 0.47 -11.93 -13.20
CA LYS A 43 -0.55 -12.98 -13.03
C LYS A 43 -1.81 -12.50 -12.32
N SER A 44 -1.77 -11.37 -11.64
CA SER A 44 -2.93 -10.86 -10.88
C SER A 44 -3.77 -9.90 -11.72
N GLU A 45 -4.99 -10.31 -12.05
CA GLU A 45 -5.97 -9.45 -12.72
C GLU A 45 -6.28 -8.20 -11.89
N ILE A 46 -6.39 -8.36 -10.57
CA ILE A 46 -6.62 -7.25 -9.62
C ILE A 46 -5.47 -6.23 -9.69
N ALA A 47 -4.23 -6.71 -9.80
CA ALA A 47 -3.06 -5.83 -9.90
C ALA A 47 -3.04 -5.07 -11.23
N LYS A 48 -3.39 -5.75 -12.34
CA LYS A 48 -3.49 -5.12 -13.66
C LYS A 48 -4.59 -4.07 -13.73
N GLU A 49 -5.77 -4.40 -13.22
CA GLU A 49 -6.93 -3.50 -13.23
C GLU A 49 -6.67 -2.25 -12.39
N LEU A 50 -6.01 -2.41 -11.23
CA LEU A 50 -5.70 -1.31 -10.32
C LEU A 50 -4.34 -0.65 -10.59
N GLY A 51 -3.55 -1.13 -11.56
CA GLY A 51 -2.20 -0.66 -11.84
C GLY A 51 -1.24 -0.79 -10.65
N LEU A 52 -1.44 -1.80 -9.80
CA LEU A 52 -0.64 -2.03 -8.58
C LEU A 52 0.58 -2.88 -8.89
N LYS A 53 1.74 -2.46 -8.36
CA LYS A 53 2.99 -3.23 -8.40
C LYS A 53 3.00 -4.29 -7.31
N LYS A 54 3.97 -5.20 -7.34
CA LYS A 54 4.22 -6.14 -6.24
C LYS A 54 4.34 -5.44 -4.88
N GLY A 55 3.54 -5.86 -3.90
CA GLY A 55 3.59 -5.37 -2.52
C GLY A 55 2.23 -5.31 -1.82
N ALA A 56 2.23 -4.75 -0.61
CA ALA A 56 1.05 -4.62 0.23
C ALA A 56 0.40 -3.23 0.09
N TYR A 57 -0.92 -3.21 -0.06
CA TYR A 57 -1.73 -2.01 -0.27
C TYR A 57 -2.96 -2.04 0.63
N ALA A 58 -3.44 -0.85 1.00
CA ALA A 58 -4.68 -0.67 1.72
C ALA A 58 -5.84 -0.34 0.76
N ILE A 59 -7.03 -0.83 1.05
CA ILE A 59 -8.22 -0.55 0.23
C ILE A 59 -8.78 0.83 0.57
N LYS A 60 -9.05 1.05 1.85
CA LYS A 60 -9.52 2.33 2.41
C LYS A 60 -8.40 2.95 3.22
N VAL A 61 -8.13 4.21 2.94
CA VAL A 61 -7.12 5.00 3.66
C VAL A 61 -7.82 6.26 4.17
N ALA A 62 -7.80 6.47 5.49
CA ALA A 62 -8.45 7.60 6.16
C ALA A 62 -7.44 8.70 6.54
#